data_AF-A0A8J4BPR0-F1
#
_entry.id   AF-A0A8J4BPR0-F1
#
_cell.length_a   1.000
_cell.length_b   1.000
_cell.length_c   1.000
_cell.angle_alpha   90.00
_cell.angle_beta   90.00
_cell.angle_gamma   90.00
#
_symmetry.space_group_name_H-M   'P 1'
#
loop_
_entity.id
_entity.type
_entity.pdbx_description
1 polymer ?
#
loop_
_entity_poly.entity_id
_entity_poly.type
_entity_poly.pdbx_seq_one_letter_code
_entity_poly.pdbx_strand_id
1 'polypeptide(L)'
;MSSIDPGLAGPEPNLCTDPTQLFQDAQQTSHYARHRPHYPQQLYHQLYAHAFPGRLPPFPDLTVVDVATGSGQSLGPLPCDFGTCIALDVSATQLAEVPPALRQRVRLQLGDAHATGLPPASVDLVTVGQALHWFRLDDFYEECCRILRPSGALAAWTYDFGQLQGFQGSEQLYQKLHSGILGSYWAKGRELVDRYYIGIEPGPQHFEEVQRVQMPMPLSLTLEELLLARAIRAP
;
A
#
# COMPACT_ATOMS: atom_id res chain seq x y z
N MET A 1 15.01 36.65 17.43
CA MET A 1 15.08 35.34 18.10
C MET A 1 13.73 35.14 18.79
N SER A 2 12.79 34.47 18.11
CA SER A 2 11.45 34.23 18.67
C SER A 2 11.49 32.90 19.41
N SER A 3 11.24 32.94 20.71
CA SER A 3 11.13 31.78 21.59
C SER A 3 9.92 30.94 21.21
N ILE A 4 10.13 29.66 20.92
CA ILE A 4 9.05 28.68 20.79
C ILE A 4 8.48 28.46 22.19
N ASP A 5 7.16 28.62 22.31
CA ASP A 5 6.37 28.41 23.51
C ASP A 5 6.51 26.94 23.98
N PRO A 6 6.98 26.67 25.22
CA PRO A 6 7.20 25.31 25.72
C PRO A 6 5.89 24.50 25.94
N GLY A 7 4.72 25.10 25.69
CA GLY A 7 3.41 24.45 25.85
C GLY A 7 2.96 23.49 24.74
N LEU A 8 3.76 23.29 23.69
CA LEU A 8 3.47 22.35 22.58
C LEU A 8 4.17 20.99 22.71
N ALA A 9 4.48 20.56 23.94
CA ALA A 9 4.82 19.17 24.18
C ALA A 9 3.54 18.33 24.04
N GLY A 10 3.26 17.89 22.81
CA GLY A 10 2.24 16.87 22.56
C GLY A 10 2.54 15.60 23.39
N PRO A 11 1.55 14.74 23.63
CA PRO A 11 1.76 13.49 24.36
C PRO A 11 2.96 12.73 23.76
N GLU A 12 3.76 12.09 24.62
CA GLU A 12 4.86 11.24 24.15
C GLU A 12 4.32 10.24 23.13
N PRO A 13 5.03 10.03 22.00
CA PRO A 13 4.56 9.11 20.98
C PRO A 13 4.39 7.73 21.60
N ASN A 14 3.14 7.27 21.67
CA ASN A 14 2.84 5.89 21.97
C ASN A 14 3.26 5.09 20.74
N LEU A 15 4.54 4.72 20.69
CA LEU A 15 5.16 4.04 19.55
C LEU A 15 4.52 2.67 19.42
N CYS A 16 3.50 2.58 18.57
CA CYS A 16 2.86 1.32 18.21
C CYS A 16 3.93 0.37 17.66
N THR A 17 4.31 -0.65 18.44
CA THR A 17 5.37 -1.60 18.08
C THR A 17 4.91 -2.67 17.09
N ASP A 18 3.60 -2.85 16.97
CA ASP A 18 2.96 -3.78 16.04
C ASP A 18 2.06 -2.98 15.06
N PRO A 19 2.48 -2.81 13.81
CA PRO A 19 1.75 -1.99 12.85
C PRO A 19 0.34 -2.52 12.55
N THR A 20 0.05 -3.79 12.82
CA THR A 20 -1.31 -4.33 12.64
C THR A 20 -2.33 -3.64 13.55
N GLN A 21 -1.90 -3.13 14.71
CA GLN A 21 -2.78 -2.42 15.65
C GLN A 21 -3.22 -1.05 15.11
N LEU A 22 -2.47 -0.44 14.18
CA LEU A 22 -2.86 0.82 13.52
C LEU A 22 -4.13 0.69 12.66
N PHE A 23 -4.50 -0.54 12.29
CA PHE A 23 -5.58 -0.83 11.35
C PHE A 23 -6.75 -1.60 11.99
N GLN A 24 -6.77 -1.67 13.33
CA GLN A 24 -7.85 -2.30 14.10
C GLN A 24 -8.95 -1.31 14.51
N ASP A 25 -8.65 0.00 14.55
CA ASP A 25 -9.63 1.06 14.84
C ASP A 25 -10.50 1.37 13.62
N ALA A 26 -11.82 1.23 13.78
CA ALA A 26 -12.81 1.48 12.74
C ALA A 26 -12.89 2.96 12.31
N GLN A 27 -12.67 3.92 13.21
CA GLN A 27 -12.66 5.35 12.85
C GLN A 27 -11.44 5.69 11.99
N GLN A 28 -10.26 5.20 12.38
CA GLN A 28 -9.03 5.35 11.60
C GLN A 28 -9.16 4.69 10.23
N THR A 29 -9.80 3.52 10.16
CA THR A 29 -10.07 2.81 8.90
C THR A 29 -10.98 3.61 7.96
N SER A 30 -12.09 4.17 8.47
CA SER A 30 -13.03 4.95 7.64
C SER A 30 -12.41 6.23 7.10
N HIS A 31 -11.61 6.94 7.89
CA HIS A 31 -10.84 8.11 7.43
C HIS A 31 -9.78 7.71 6.41
N TYR A 32 -9.07 6.60 6.64
CA TYR A 32 -8.06 6.07 5.73
C TYR A 32 -8.64 5.74 4.35
N ALA A 33 -9.83 5.12 4.30
CA ALA A 33 -10.52 4.78 3.05
C ALA A 33 -10.91 6.02 2.23
N ARG A 34 -11.35 7.11 2.87
CA ARG A 34 -11.87 8.31 2.17
C ARG A 34 -10.80 9.22 1.58
N HIS A 35 -9.59 9.19 2.11
CA HIS A 35 -8.55 10.20 1.80
C HIS A 35 -7.31 9.64 1.09
N ARG A 36 -7.22 8.31 0.92
CA ARG A 36 -6.13 7.69 0.15
C ARG A 36 -6.34 7.96 -1.34
N PRO A 37 -5.31 8.44 -2.06
CA PRO A 37 -5.33 8.51 -3.51
C PRO A 37 -5.68 7.16 -4.15
N HIS A 38 -6.50 7.20 -5.19
CA HIS A 38 -6.71 6.05 -6.05
C HIS A 38 -5.46 5.82 -6.91
N TYR A 39 -5.08 4.57 -7.11
CA TYR A 39 -3.97 4.24 -8.00
C TYR A 39 -4.35 4.52 -9.47
N PRO A 40 -3.48 5.17 -10.26
CA PRO A 40 -3.80 5.50 -11.65
C PRO A 40 -3.91 4.23 -12.50
N GLN A 41 -4.82 4.21 -13.48
CA GLN A 41 -4.98 3.09 -14.41
C GLN A 41 -3.67 2.70 -15.10
N GLN A 42 -2.80 3.69 -15.37
CA GLN A 42 -1.49 3.46 -15.98
C GLN A 42 -0.61 2.50 -15.15
N LEU A 43 -0.72 2.51 -13.81
CA LEU A 43 0.02 1.57 -12.95
C LEU A 43 -0.31 0.13 -13.33
N TYR A 44 -1.61 -0.18 -13.45
CA TYR A 44 -2.08 -1.52 -13.79
C TYR A 44 -1.74 -1.90 -15.23
N HIS A 45 -1.78 -0.95 -16.17
CA HIS A 45 -1.31 -1.20 -17.53
C HIS A 45 0.17 -1.61 -17.56
N GLN A 46 1.04 -0.91 -16.82
CA GLN A 46 2.47 -1.26 -16.74
C GLN A 46 2.67 -2.61 -16.04
N LEU A 47 1.95 -2.83 -14.94
CA LEU A 47 1.97 -4.10 -14.21
C LEU A 47 1.62 -5.27 -15.12
N TYR A 48 0.49 -5.24 -15.82
CA TYR A 48 0.07 -6.35 -16.67
C TYR A 48 0.96 -6.52 -17.91
N ALA A 49 1.46 -5.43 -18.49
CA ALA A 49 2.38 -5.50 -19.62
C ALA A 49 3.69 -6.22 -19.24
N HIS A 50 4.15 -6.03 -18.00
CA HIS A 50 5.34 -6.71 -17.49
C HIS A 50 5.05 -8.14 -17.02
N ALA A 51 4.02 -8.33 -16.19
CA ALA A 51 3.67 -9.64 -15.63
C ALA A 51 3.20 -10.64 -16.70
N PHE A 52 2.55 -10.15 -17.76
CA PHE A 52 1.91 -10.98 -18.78
C PHE A 52 2.20 -10.46 -20.20
N PRO A 53 3.46 -10.51 -20.65
CA PRO A 53 3.86 -9.95 -21.94
C PRO A 53 3.08 -10.59 -23.08
N GLY A 54 2.58 -9.76 -24.00
CA GLY A 54 1.80 -10.19 -25.16
C GLY A 54 0.32 -10.51 -24.85
N ARG A 55 -0.14 -10.33 -23.60
CA ARG A 55 -1.54 -10.48 -23.23
C ARG A 55 -2.23 -9.12 -23.06
N LEU A 56 -3.54 -9.09 -23.29
CA LEU A 56 -4.39 -7.91 -23.09
C LEU A 56 -5.62 -8.29 -22.23
N PRO A 57 -6.21 -7.34 -21.47
CA PRO A 57 -7.45 -7.57 -20.73
C PRO A 57 -8.58 -8.03 -21.68
N PRO A 58 -9.56 -8.83 -21.22
CA PRO A 58 -10.04 -8.91 -19.83
C PRO A 58 -9.47 -10.01 -18.89
N PHE A 59 -8.38 -10.70 -19.21
CA PHE A 59 -7.70 -11.66 -18.30
C PHE A 59 -8.59 -12.65 -17.50
N PRO A 60 -9.57 -13.33 -18.13
CA PRO A 60 -10.57 -14.12 -17.42
C PRO A 60 -10.04 -15.40 -16.74
N ASP A 61 -8.87 -15.85 -17.15
CA ASP A 61 -8.15 -17.02 -16.65
C ASP A 61 -7.23 -16.70 -15.48
N LEU A 62 -6.97 -15.42 -15.19
CA LEU A 62 -6.04 -15.04 -14.13
C LEU A 62 -6.67 -15.17 -12.75
N THR A 63 -5.87 -15.69 -11.82
CA THR A 63 -6.09 -15.66 -10.38
C THR A 63 -5.13 -14.65 -9.77
N VAL A 64 -5.68 -13.62 -9.13
CA VAL A 64 -4.93 -12.53 -8.49
C VAL A 64 -5.22 -12.54 -7.00
N VAL A 65 -4.18 -12.36 -6.17
CA VAL A 65 -4.34 -12.06 -4.74
C VAL A 65 -3.76 -10.69 -4.44
N ASP A 66 -4.58 -9.83 -3.85
CA ASP A 66 -4.16 -8.55 -3.29
C ASP A 66 -3.91 -8.74 -1.79
N VAL A 67 -2.64 -8.75 -1.40
CA VAL A 67 -2.19 -9.01 -0.03
C VAL A 67 -2.08 -7.70 0.74
N ALA A 68 -2.61 -7.71 1.97
CA ALA A 68 -2.87 -6.51 2.77
C ALA A 68 -3.76 -5.51 1.99
N THR A 69 -4.89 -6.02 1.49
CA THR A 69 -5.83 -5.24 0.65
C THR A 69 -6.44 -4.04 1.39
N GLY A 70 -6.40 -4.03 2.72
CA GLY A 70 -7.09 -3.07 3.56
C GLY A 70 -8.58 -3.02 3.24
N SER A 71 -9.10 -1.80 3.08
CA SER A 71 -10.47 -1.55 2.63
C SER A 71 -10.65 -1.61 1.09
N GLY A 72 -9.69 -2.17 0.35
CA GLY A 72 -9.83 -2.50 -1.08
C GLY A 72 -9.39 -1.43 -2.08
N GLN A 73 -8.52 -0.50 -1.69
CA GLN A 73 -8.05 0.62 -2.53
C GLN A 73 -7.38 0.17 -3.84
N SER A 74 -6.73 -0.99 -3.84
CA SER A 74 -6.05 -1.61 -4.99
C SER A 74 -6.96 -2.46 -5.88
N LEU A 75 -8.15 -2.84 -5.42
CA LEU A 75 -8.97 -3.88 -6.06
C LEU A 75 -9.66 -3.43 -7.35
N GLY A 76 -10.00 -2.14 -7.46
CA GLY A 76 -10.86 -1.64 -8.54
C GLY A 76 -10.40 -2.06 -9.95
N PRO A 77 -9.12 -1.86 -10.30
CA PRO A 77 -8.55 -2.18 -11.62
C PRO A 77 -7.97 -3.60 -11.75
N LEU A 78 -8.05 -4.42 -10.71
CA LEU A 78 -7.75 -5.86 -10.80
C LEU A 78 -8.82 -6.56 -11.66
N PRO A 79 -8.56 -7.76 -12.23
CA PRO A 79 -9.49 -8.44 -13.13
C PRO A 79 -10.70 -9.04 -12.39
N CYS A 80 -11.23 -8.35 -11.37
CA CYS A 80 -12.30 -8.79 -10.48
C CYS A 80 -13.62 -9.11 -11.22
N ASP A 81 -13.85 -8.53 -12.40
CA ASP A 81 -15.06 -8.81 -13.19
C ASP A 81 -14.95 -10.05 -14.08
N PHE A 82 -13.74 -10.53 -14.34
CA PHE A 82 -13.49 -11.51 -15.41
C PHE A 82 -12.70 -12.71 -14.93
N GLY A 83 -11.73 -12.50 -14.04
CA GLY A 83 -10.89 -13.54 -13.43
C GLY A 83 -11.28 -13.81 -11.98
N THR A 84 -10.38 -14.44 -11.25
CA THR A 84 -10.51 -14.66 -9.80
C THR A 84 -9.68 -13.62 -9.06
N CYS A 85 -10.29 -12.82 -8.20
CA CYS A 85 -9.58 -11.88 -7.35
C CYS A 85 -9.82 -12.22 -5.87
N ILE A 86 -8.74 -12.36 -5.11
CA ILE A 86 -8.73 -12.65 -3.67
C ILE A 86 -8.22 -11.40 -2.95
N ALA A 87 -9.05 -10.81 -2.09
CA ALA A 87 -8.66 -9.68 -1.25
C ALA A 87 -8.27 -10.24 0.13
N LEU A 88 -6.97 -10.26 0.42
CA LEU A 88 -6.42 -10.86 1.63
C LEU A 88 -5.93 -9.78 2.58
N ASP A 89 -6.39 -9.83 3.84
CA ASP A 89 -5.91 -8.94 4.89
C ASP A 89 -5.94 -9.65 6.25
N VAL A 90 -5.07 -9.24 7.16
CA VAL A 90 -5.02 -9.76 8.54
C VAL A 90 -6.10 -9.14 9.42
N SER A 91 -6.63 -7.97 9.03
CA SER A 91 -7.65 -7.23 9.76
C SER A 91 -9.05 -7.53 9.24
N ALA A 92 -9.85 -8.24 10.04
CA ALA A 92 -11.26 -8.44 9.75
C ALA A 92 -12.03 -7.10 9.64
N THR A 93 -11.62 -6.08 10.41
CA THR A 93 -12.20 -4.74 10.36
C THR A 93 -11.96 -4.07 9.01
N GLN A 94 -10.77 -4.20 8.43
CA GLN A 94 -10.45 -3.67 7.09
C GLN A 94 -11.31 -4.36 6.01
N LEU A 95 -11.40 -5.69 6.06
CA LEU A 95 -12.24 -6.46 5.13
C LEU A 95 -13.73 -6.08 5.26
N ALA A 96 -14.18 -5.75 6.47
CA ALA A 96 -15.53 -5.25 6.77
C ALA A 96 -15.78 -3.81 6.26
N GLU A 97 -14.76 -3.10 5.77
CA GLU A 97 -14.90 -1.78 5.14
C GLU A 97 -14.75 -1.79 3.61
N VAL A 98 -14.40 -2.94 3.00
CA VAL A 98 -14.38 -3.09 1.52
C VAL A 98 -15.74 -2.72 0.91
N PRO A 99 -15.84 -1.75 -0.02
CA PRO A 99 -17.13 -1.32 -0.56
C PRO A 99 -18.00 -2.48 -1.12
N PRO A 100 -19.33 -2.46 -0.92
CA PRO A 100 -20.22 -3.53 -1.41
C PRO A 100 -20.07 -3.84 -2.91
N ALA A 101 -19.83 -2.81 -3.74
CA ALA A 101 -19.60 -2.97 -5.17
C ALA A 101 -18.32 -3.78 -5.50
N LEU A 102 -17.30 -3.73 -4.63
CA LEU A 102 -16.09 -4.53 -4.78
C LEU A 102 -16.27 -5.93 -4.19
N ARG A 103 -16.96 -6.07 -3.05
CA ARG A 103 -17.21 -7.37 -2.41
C ARG A 103 -17.86 -8.40 -3.32
N GLN A 104 -18.71 -7.97 -4.24
CA GLN A 104 -19.37 -8.86 -5.20
C GLN A 104 -18.42 -9.39 -6.29
N ARG A 105 -17.27 -8.73 -6.47
CA ARG A 105 -16.28 -9.01 -7.52
C ARG A 105 -15.04 -9.73 -6.98
N VAL A 106 -14.90 -9.87 -5.65
CA VAL A 106 -13.71 -10.44 -5.01
C VAL A 106 -14.07 -11.46 -3.94
N ARG A 107 -13.19 -12.43 -3.69
CA ARG A 107 -13.22 -13.29 -2.51
C ARG A 107 -12.46 -12.62 -1.38
N LEU A 108 -13.15 -12.20 -0.33
CA LEU A 108 -12.49 -11.71 0.89
C LEU A 108 -11.90 -12.90 1.66
N GLN A 109 -10.68 -12.76 2.15
CA GLN A 109 -10.00 -13.78 2.94
C GLN A 109 -9.24 -13.14 4.10
N LEU A 110 -9.58 -13.56 5.32
CA LEU A 110 -8.76 -13.26 6.49
C LEU A 110 -7.49 -14.12 6.43
N GLY A 111 -6.32 -13.49 6.44
CA GLY A 111 -5.06 -14.22 6.34
C GLY A 111 -3.84 -13.34 6.56
N ASP A 112 -2.73 -13.96 6.93
CA ASP A 112 -1.45 -13.28 7.09
C ASP A 112 -0.65 -13.29 5.78
N ALA A 113 0.09 -12.21 5.51
CA ALA A 113 0.89 -12.09 4.29
C ALA A 113 1.98 -13.17 4.16
N HIS A 114 2.51 -13.66 5.26
CA HIS A 114 3.59 -14.65 5.31
C HIS A 114 3.05 -16.10 5.38
N ALA A 115 1.74 -16.27 5.53
CA ALA A 115 1.07 -17.57 5.58
C ALA A 115 -0.38 -17.42 5.09
N THR A 116 -0.53 -17.21 3.79
CA THR A 116 -1.81 -16.81 3.16
C THR A 116 -2.90 -17.87 3.28
N GLY A 117 -2.52 -19.13 3.50
CA GLY A 117 -3.42 -20.28 3.45
C GLY A 117 -3.88 -20.65 2.03
N LEU A 118 -3.34 -19.98 0.99
CA LEU A 118 -3.64 -20.33 -0.40
C LEU A 118 -2.88 -21.59 -0.83
N PRO A 119 -3.44 -22.42 -1.72
CA PRO A 119 -2.74 -23.59 -2.23
C PRO A 119 -1.45 -23.21 -2.95
N PRO A 120 -0.43 -24.08 -2.96
CA PRO A 120 0.78 -23.84 -3.75
C PRO A 120 0.44 -23.76 -5.25
N ALA A 121 1.20 -22.96 -6.00
CA ALA A 121 1.05 -22.80 -7.45
C ALA A 121 -0.41 -22.55 -7.90
N SER A 122 -1.12 -21.66 -7.21
CA SER A 122 -2.54 -21.40 -7.42
C SER A 122 -2.86 -19.99 -7.93
N VAL A 123 -1.89 -19.08 -7.89
CA VAL A 123 -2.06 -17.65 -8.20
C VAL A 123 -1.15 -17.26 -9.36
N ASP A 124 -1.63 -16.39 -10.25
CA ASP A 124 -0.83 -15.85 -11.37
C ASP A 124 -0.19 -14.50 -11.01
N LEU A 125 -0.83 -13.71 -10.14
CA LEU A 125 -0.34 -12.40 -9.73
C LEU A 125 -0.59 -12.15 -8.23
N VAL A 126 0.46 -11.78 -7.51
CA VAL A 126 0.38 -11.21 -6.17
C VAL A 126 0.53 -9.69 -6.28
N THR A 127 -0.38 -8.94 -5.68
CA THR A 127 -0.28 -7.48 -5.57
C THR A 127 -0.13 -7.02 -4.13
N VAL A 128 0.68 -5.98 -3.91
CA VAL A 128 0.85 -5.32 -2.61
C VAL A 128 0.89 -3.81 -2.80
N GLY A 129 -0.22 -3.13 -2.51
CA GLY A 129 -0.29 -1.68 -2.51
C GLY A 129 -0.02 -1.11 -1.12
N GLN A 130 1.07 -0.36 -0.93
CA GLN A 130 1.31 0.43 0.29
C GLN A 130 1.39 -0.37 1.61
N ALA A 131 1.87 -1.63 1.57
CA ALA A 131 1.97 -2.46 2.78
C ALA A 131 3.31 -3.20 2.97
N LEU A 132 4.14 -3.34 1.92
CA LEU A 132 5.36 -4.15 1.96
C LEU A 132 6.35 -3.75 3.08
N HIS A 133 6.38 -2.48 3.47
CA HIS A 133 7.23 -1.98 4.57
C HIS A 133 6.87 -2.52 5.96
N TRP A 134 5.71 -3.15 6.11
CA TRP A 134 5.30 -3.80 7.37
C TRP A 134 5.69 -5.27 7.45
N PHE A 135 6.15 -5.87 6.34
CA PHE A 135 6.32 -7.31 6.25
C PHE A 135 7.72 -7.76 6.67
N ARG A 136 7.81 -9.02 7.12
CA ARG A 136 9.06 -9.78 7.16
C ARG A 136 9.34 -10.24 5.73
N LEU A 137 10.17 -9.48 5.04
CA LEU A 137 10.29 -9.54 3.57
C LEU A 137 10.67 -10.93 3.06
N ASP A 138 11.68 -11.59 3.67
CA ASP A 138 12.12 -12.90 3.21
C ASP A 138 11.00 -13.95 3.33
N ASP A 139 10.31 -14.01 4.47
CA ASP A 139 9.18 -14.95 4.63
C ASP A 139 8.02 -14.63 3.68
N PHE A 140 7.78 -13.35 3.40
CA PHE A 140 6.77 -12.94 2.43
C PHE A 140 7.15 -13.37 1.01
N TYR A 141 8.42 -13.22 0.61
CA TYR A 141 8.88 -13.66 -0.69
C TYR A 141 8.85 -15.18 -0.84
N GLU A 142 9.21 -15.93 0.20
CA GLU A 142 9.03 -17.39 0.22
C GLU A 142 7.55 -17.79 0.05
N GLU A 143 6.64 -17.09 0.73
CA GLU A 143 5.21 -17.34 0.59
C GLU A 143 4.70 -16.98 -0.81
N CYS A 144 5.17 -15.87 -1.42
CA CYS A 144 4.90 -15.55 -2.81
C CYS A 144 5.36 -16.67 -3.76
N CYS A 145 6.61 -17.14 -3.61
CA CYS A 145 7.15 -18.23 -4.42
C CYS A 145 6.33 -19.52 -4.25
N ARG A 146 5.81 -19.80 -3.06
CA ARG A 146 4.97 -20.97 -2.80
C ARG A 146 3.64 -20.90 -3.54
N ILE A 147 2.95 -19.76 -3.48
CA ILE A 147 1.57 -19.62 -4.01
C ILE A 147 1.53 -19.31 -5.51
N LEU A 148 2.57 -18.68 -6.06
CA LEU A 148 2.64 -18.32 -7.47
C LEU A 148 2.80 -19.57 -8.36
N ARG A 149 2.05 -19.59 -9.46
CA ARG A 149 2.26 -20.54 -10.56
C ARG A 149 3.61 -20.28 -11.24
N PRO A 150 4.14 -21.26 -12.00
CA PRO A 150 5.24 -20.98 -12.90
C PRO A 150 4.90 -19.79 -13.81
N SER A 151 5.83 -18.84 -13.93
CA SER A 151 5.63 -17.55 -14.63
C SER A 151 4.66 -16.56 -13.97
N GLY A 152 4.26 -16.81 -12.72
CA GLY A 152 3.51 -15.84 -11.93
C GLY A 152 4.38 -14.67 -11.47
N ALA A 153 3.75 -13.53 -11.18
CA ALA A 153 4.45 -12.31 -10.85
C ALA A 153 4.07 -11.76 -9.46
N LEU A 154 5.02 -11.07 -8.82
CA LEU A 154 4.77 -10.19 -7.67
C LEU A 154 4.87 -8.73 -8.14
N ALA A 155 3.84 -7.95 -7.86
CA ALA A 155 3.84 -6.51 -8.08
C ALA A 155 3.59 -5.78 -6.75
N ALA A 156 4.60 -5.05 -6.28
CA ALA A 156 4.49 -4.24 -5.07
C ALA A 156 4.79 -2.78 -5.40
N TRP A 157 4.03 -1.86 -4.81
CA TRP A 157 4.22 -0.43 -5.05
C TRP A 157 3.99 0.41 -3.80
N THR A 158 4.59 1.58 -3.83
CA THR A 158 4.42 2.62 -2.81
C THR A 158 4.46 4.00 -3.46
N TYR A 159 4.06 4.98 -2.70
CA TYR A 159 4.21 6.40 -2.98
C TYR A 159 4.44 7.12 -1.65
N ASP A 160 5.19 8.21 -1.69
CA ASP A 160 5.25 9.16 -0.59
C ASP A 160 4.37 10.37 -0.93
N PHE A 161 4.34 11.40 -0.08
CA PHE A 161 3.72 12.70 -0.37
C PHE A 161 4.27 13.38 -1.63
N GLY A 162 5.38 12.88 -2.19
CA GLY A 162 5.97 13.41 -3.41
C GLY A 162 6.53 14.81 -3.18
N GLN A 163 6.51 15.64 -4.22
CA GLN A 163 6.97 17.02 -4.17
C GLN A 163 5.78 17.97 -4.19
N LEU A 164 5.67 18.83 -3.18
CA LEU A 164 4.64 19.87 -3.18
C LEU A 164 5.04 20.98 -4.14
N GLN A 165 4.22 21.23 -5.14
CA GLN A 165 4.39 22.32 -6.10
C GLN A 165 3.22 23.29 -5.95
N GLY A 166 3.49 24.60 -5.99
CA GLY A 166 2.41 25.61 -5.94
C GLY A 166 2.84 26.97 -5.38
N PHE A 167 3.88 27.03 -4.56
CA PHE A 167 4.49 28.29 -4.10
C PHE A 167 5.96 28.08 -3.72
N GLN A 168 6.74 29.16 -3.75
CA GLN A 168 8.14 29.11 -3.34
C GLN A 168 8.27 28.72 -1.86
N GLY A 169 9.02 27.66 -1.57
CA GLY A 169 9.22 27.18 -0.20
C GLY A 169 8.35 25.99 0.21
N SER A 170 7.46 25.50 -0.66
CA SER A 170 6.55 24.38 -0.37
C SER A 170 7.28 23.10 0.02
N GLU A 171 8.37 22.76 -0.66
CA GLU A 171 9.17 21.57 -0.36
C GLU A 171 9.88 21.70 0.99
N GLN A 172 10.47 22.86 1.30
CA GLN A 172 11.10 23.12 2.59
C GLN A 172 10.09 23.04 3.74
N LEU A 173 8.88 23.55 3.52
CA LEU A 173 7.80 23.44 4.49
C LEU A 173 7.39 21.97 4.70
N TYR A 174 7.25 21.20 3.62
CA TYR A 174 6.96 19.77 3.70
C TYR A 174 8.03 19.02 4.48
N GLN A 175 9.31 19.21 4.15
CA GLN A 175 10.43 18.57 4.86
C GLN A 175 10.48 18.94 6.36
N LYS A 176 10.21 20.22 6.69
CA LYS A 176 10.13 20.67 8.08
C LYS A 176 9.00 19.97 8.84
N LEU A 177 7.84 19.80 8.21
CA LEU A 177 6.72 19.09 8.81
C LEU A 177 7.01 17.59 8.93
N HIS A 178 7.34 16.95 7.81
CA HIS A 178 7.48 15.50 7.70
C HIS A 178 8.64 14.95 8.52
N SER A 179 9.86 15.44 8.26
CA SER A 179 11.10 14.88 8.82
C SER A 179 11.53 15.61 10.09
N GLY A 180 11.07 16.86 10.29
CA GLY A 180 11.31 17.65 11.49
C GLY A 180 10.26 17.39 12.57
N ILE A 181 9.07 17.97 12.41
CA ILE A 181 8.00 17.97 13.43
C ILE A 181 7.43 16.57 13.66
N LEU A 182 7.15 15.83 12.59
CA LEU A 182 6.53 14.50 12.66
C LEU A 182 7.55 13.35 12.70
N GLY A 183 8.86 13.65 12.61
CA GLY A 183 9.91 12.65 12.45
C GLY A 183 9.86 11.53 13.50
N SER A 184 9.67 11.89 14.78
CA SER A 184 9.59 10.93 15.89
C SER A 184 8.24 10.22 16.04
N TYR A 185 7.22 10.64 15.30
CA TYR A 185 5.88 10.05 15.31
C TYR A 185 5.67 9.02 14.20
N TRP A 186 6.56 8.97 13.20
CA TRP A 186 6.47 7.97 12.15
C TRP A 186 6.76 6.57 12.70
N ALA A 187 5.90 5.63 12.34
CA ALA A 187 6.08 4.24 12.67
C ALA A 187 7.30 3.65 11.93
N LYS A 188 7.92 2.66 12.57
CA LYS A 188 9.07 1.92 12.03
C LYS A 188 8.74 1.29 10.68
N GLY A 189 9.64 1.38 9.70
CA GLY A 189 9.42 0.90 8.33
C GLY A 189 9.04 2.02 7.36
N ARG A 190 8.67 3.22 7.84
CA ARG A 190 8.39 4.38 6.97
C ARG A 190 9.59 4.76 6.11
N GLU A 191 10.81 4.56 6.61
CA GLU A 191 12.05 4.80 5.87
C GLU A 191 12.12 3.99 4.55
N LEU A 192 11.46 2.83 4.49
CA LEU A 192 11.38 2.02 3.28
C LEU A 192 10.47 2.66 2.24
N VAL A 193 9.37 3.29 2.66
CA VAL A 193 8.48 4.07 1.78
C VAL A 193 9.19 5.32 1.26
N ASP A 194 9.92 6.02 2.14
CA ASP A 194 10.65 7.25 1.79
C ASP A 194 11.76 6.97 0.77
N ARG A 195 12.33 5.75 0.81
CA ARG A 195 13.27 5.24 -0.19
C ARG A 195 12.59 4.62 -1.42
N TYR A 196 11.27 4.73 -1.54
CA TYR A 196 10.47 4.11 -2.61
C TYR A 196 10.73 2.61 -2.77
N TYR A 197 10.93 1.90 -1.66
CA TYR A 197 11.33 0.49 -1.59
C TYR A 197 12.68 0.16 -2.25
N ILE A 198 13.57 1.13 -2.48
CA ILE A 198 14.95 0.84 -2.96
C ILE A 198 15.72 0.10 -1.88
N GLY A 199 16.24 -1.09 -2.22
CA GLY A 199 17.06 -1.93 -1.35
C GLY A 199 16.29 -3.00 -0.58
N ILE A 200 15.02 -3.21 -0.91
CA ILE A 200 14.20 -4.31 -0.37
C ILE A 200 13.71 -5.25 -1.46
N GLU A 201 14.27 -5.18 -2.66
CA GLU A 201 13.93 -6.08 -3.76
C GLU A 201 14.15 -7.54 -3.37
N PRO A 202 13.30 -8.47 -3.85
CA PRO A 202 13.55 -9.88 -3.64
C PRO A 202 14.83 -10.31 -4.38
N GLY A 203 15.62 -11.18 -3.77
CA GLY A 203 16.82 -11.73 -4.38
C GLY A 203 16.57 -12.75 -5.51
N PRO A 204 17.62 -13.15 -6.25
CA PRO A 204 17.55 -14.12 -7.35
C PRO A 204 17.03 -15.51 -6.96
N GLN A 205 17.10 -15.84 -5.67
CA GLN A 205 16.51 -17.07 -5.12
C GLN A 205 14.98 -17.07 -5.15
N HIS A 206 14.36 -15.90 -5.24
CA HIS A 206 12.90 -15.74 -5.26
C HIS A 206 12.37 -15.49 -6.68
N PHE A 207 12.98 -14.56 -7.42
CA PHE A 207 12.54 -14.15 -8.75
C PHE A 207 13.71 -13.97 -9.70
N GLU A 208 13.55 -14.44 -10.95
CA GLU A 208 14.57 -14.34 -11.99
C GLU A 208 14.75 -12.91 -12.52
N GLU A 209 13.66 -12.15 -12.59
CA GLU A 209 13.64 -10.77 -13.07
C GLU A 209 12.98 -9.85 -12.04
N VAL A 210 13.62 -8.70 -11.80
CA VAL A 210 13.06 -7.62 -10.97
C VAL A 210 13.16 -6.32 -11.76
N GLN A 211 12.00 -5.76 -12.10
CA GLN A 211 11.91 -4.45 -12.72
C GLN A 211 11.41 -3.40 -11.73
N ARG A 212 12.07 -2.25 -11.74
CA ARG A 212 11.63 -1.05 -11.03
C ARG A 212 11.09 -0.03 -12.04
N VAL A 213 9.89 0.47 -11.77
CA VAL A 213 9.25 1.51 -12.57
C VAL A 213 8.88 2.66 -11.66
N GLN A 214 9.28 3.88 -12.03
CA GLN A 214 8.83 5.09 -11.38
C GLN A 214 7.80 5.78 -12.26
N MET A 215 6.66 6.16 -11.66
CA MET A 215 5.55 6.77 -12.37
C MET A 215 5.09 8.02 -11.65
N PRO A 216 4.79 9.10 -12.38
CA PRO A 216 4.17 10.28 -11.78
C PRO A 216 2.72 9.94 -11.40
N MET A 217 2.33 10.32 -10.19
CA MET A 217 0.94 10.28 -9.72
C MET A 217 0.53 11.71 -9.31
N PRO A 218 0.34 12.62 -10.29
CA PRO A 218 0.04 14.01 -9.98
C PRO A 218 -1.33 14.11 -9.30
N LEU A 219 -1.40 14.89 -8.24
CA LEU A 219 -2.63 15.18 -7.52
C LEU A 219 -2.71 16.69 -7.25
N SER A 220 -3.80 17.31 -7.66
CA SER A 220 -4.08 18.71 -7.35
C SER A 220 -5.02 18.76 -6.14
N LEU A 221 -4.54 19.36 -5.05
CA LEU A 221 -5.31 19.55 -3.82
C LEU A 221 -5.26 21.02 -3.43
N THR A 222 -6.35 21.51 -2.84
CA THR A 222 -6.34 22.71 -2.02
C THR A 222 -5.57 22.46 -0.71
N LEU A 223 -5.15 23.53 -0.03
CA LEU A 223 -4.50 23.40 1.28
C LEU A 223 -5.42 22.71 2.31
N GLU A 224 -6.71 23.01 2.27
CA GLU A 224 -7.69 22.39 3.17
C GLU A 224 -7.82 20.88 2.92
N GLU A 225 -7.90 20.45 1.66
CA GLU A 225 -7.91 19.02 1.31
C GLU A 225 -6.61 18.32 1.73
N LEU A 226 -5.46 18.98 1.57
CA LEU A 226 -4.17 18.45 2.02
C LEU A 226 -4.15 18.23 3.54
N LEU A 227 -4.67 19.18 4.32
CA LEU A 227 -4.75 19.07 5.78
C LEU A 227 -5.76 18.01 6.23
N LEU A 228 -6.94 17.97 5.60
CA LEU A 228 -8.00 16.99 5.90
C LEU A 228 -7.60 15.56 5.55
N ALA A 229 -6.91 15.36 4.42
CA ALA A 229 -6.39 14.05 4.04
C ALA A 229 -5.32 13.51 5.01
N ARG A 230 -4.92 14.31 6.00
CA ARG A 230 -3.80 14.06 6.91
C ARG A 230 -4.12 14.33 8.38
N ALA A 231 -5.34 14.75 8.70
CA ALA A 231 -5.79 14.87 10.07
C ALA A 231 -6.09 13.46 10.63
N ILE A 232 -5.09 12.84 11.25
CA ILE A 232 -5.38 11.91 12.35
C ILE A 232 -5.86 12.82 13.47
N ARG A 233 -7.18 12.85 13.71
CA ARG A 233 -7.66 13.46 14.95
C ARG A 233 -7.05 12.63 16.07
N ALA A 234 -6.15 13.25 16.83
CA ALA A 234 -5.83 12.71 18.15
C ALA A 234 -7.16 12.63 18.93
N PRO A 235 -7.40 11.53 19.66
CA PRO A 235 -8.62 11.34 20.45
C PRO A 235 -8.84 12.48 21.45
#